data_AF-A0A9D9N4X8-F1
#
_entry.id   AF-A0A9D9N4X8-F1
#
_cell.length_a   1.000
_cell.length_b   1.000
_cell.length_c   1.000
_cell.angle_alpha   90.00
_cell.angle_beta   90.00
_cell.angle_gamma   90.00
#
_symmetry.space_group_name_H-M   'P 1'
#
loop_
_entity.id
_entity.type
_entity.pdbx_description
1 polymer ?
#
loop_
_entity_poly.entity_id
_entity_poly.type
_entity_poly.pdbx_seq_one_letter_code
_entity_poly.pdbx_strand_id
1 'polypeptide(L)'
;MKLIETVSRIILLILLALCVIVGVMFYVGGSNGTLDVAGDLLSIPRYTDLFLYLNYALVILTCIITLGILLINFGYRLKYNPKGALKSLIPIVLFILVFVLSWNLGSPEKLEIIGYEGTENVGFWAQCTDMFLYVSYILLGVTILTLFGMAIYMKVRK
;
A
#
# COMPACT_ATOMS: atom_id res chain seq x y z
N MET A 1 13.81 -26.73 -9.78
CA MET A 1 14.05 -25.70 -8.74
C MET A 1 14.95 -24.57 -9.26
N LYS A 2 16.17 -24.84 -9.74
CA LYS A 2 17.10 -23.85 -10.31
C LYS A 2 16.51 -22.92 -11.41
N LEU A 3 15.61 -23.43 -12.27
CA LEU A 3 14.99 -22.62 -13.32
C LEU A 3 14.05 -21.54 -12.75
N ILE A 4 13.20 -21.89 -11.78
CA ILE A 4 12.27 -20.95 -11.14
C ILE A 4 13.04 -19.87 -10.40
N GLU A 5 14.09 -20.25 -9.67
CA GLU A 5 14.97 -19.30 -8.98
C GLU A 5 15.66 -18.35 -9.95
N THR A 6 16.15 -18.87 -11.09
CA THR A 6 16.83 -18.07 -12.10
C THR A 6 15.87 -17.10 -12.78
N VAL A 7 14.68 -17.55 -13.17
CA VAL A 7 13.65 -16.72 -13.80
C VAL A 7 13.18 -15.63 -12.83
N SER A 8 12.87 -16.00 -11.59
CA SER A 8 12.48 -15.03 -10.55
C SER A 8 13.55 -13.98 -10.31
N ARG A 9 14.83 -14.39 -10.22
CA ARG A 9 15.96 -13.46 -10.05
C ARG A 9 16.12 -12.51 -11.23
N ILE A 10 15.97 -12.99 -12.47
CA ILE A 10 16.09 -12.14 -13.66
C ILE A 10 14.96 -11.12 -13.70
N ILE A 11 13.71 -11.54 -13.47
CA ILE A 11 12.54 -10.64 -13.44
C ILE A 11 12.73 -9.57 -12.36
N LEU A 12 13.16 -9.97 -11.15
CA LEU A 12 13.44 -9.04 -10.06
C LEU A 12 14.48 -8.00 -10.45
N LEU A 13 15.60 -8.43 -11.07
CA LEU A 13 16.67 -7.52 -11.48
C LEU A 13 16.21 -6.55 -12.57
N ILE A 14 15.39 -7.00 -13.52
CA ILE A 14 14.83 -6.13 -14.56
C ILE A 14 13.89 -5.09 -13.94
N LEU A 15 12.98 -5.50 -13.05
CA LEU A 15 12.06 -4.58 -12.38
C LEU A 15 12.82 -3.58 -11.50
N LEU A 16 13.84 -4.04 -10.77
CA LEU A 16 14.69 -3.18 -9.96
C LEU A 16 15.44 -2.17 -10.82
N ALA A 17 16.06 -2.61 -11.91
CA ALA A 17 16.75 -1.72 -12.84
C ALA A 17 15.80 -0.67 -13.42
N LEU A 18 14.58 -1.06 -13.82
CA LEU A 18 13.55 -0.14 -14.29
C LEU A 18 13.18 0.92 -13.24
N CYS A 19 12.94 0.49 -11.99
CA CYS A 19 12.63 1.39 -10.89
C CYS A 19 13.78 2.37 -10.60
N VAL A 20 15.01 1.88 -10.61
CA VAL A 20 16.21 2.71 -10.40
C VAL A 20 16.37 3.72 -11.53
N ILE A 21 16.24 3.31 -12.78
CA ILE A 21 16.37 4.21 -13.94
C ILE A 21 15.33 5.32 -13.85
N VAL A 22 14.05 4.97 -13.67
CA VAL A 22 12.96 5.97 -13.60
C VAL A 22 13.09 6.83 -12.34
N GLY A 23 13.54 6.27 -11.21
CA GLY A 23 13.84 7.03 -9.99
C GLY A 23 14.98 8.04 -10.20
N VAL A 24 16.09 7.64 -10.83
CA VAL A 24 17.20 8.55 -11.15
C VAL A 24 16.74 9.65 -12.11
N MET A 25 15.93 9.31 -13.12
CA MET A 25 15.33 10.30 -14.01
C MET A 25 14.46 11.29 -13.23
N PHE A 26 13.65 10.83 -12.29
CA PHE A 26 12.82 11.71 -11.45
C PHE A 26 13.67 12.70 -10.63
N TYR A 27 14.71 12.22 -9.92
CA TYR A 27 15.50 13.09 -9.03
C TYR A 27 16.55 13.95 -9.75
N VAL A 28 17.13 13.46 -10.85
CA VAL A 28 18.29 14.09 -11.51
C VAL A 28 17.97 14.58 -12.93
N GLY A 29 16.81 14.21 -13.49
CA GLY A 29 16.43 14.52 -14.87
C GLY A 29 15.98 15.97 -15.13
N GLY A 30 16.19 16.87 -14.18
CA GLY A 30 15.89 18.29 -14.31
C GLY A 30 14.43 18.65 -14.02
N SER A 31 14.10 19.92 -14.28
CA SER A 31 12.81 20.53 -13.96
C SER A 31 11.99 20.83 -15.23
N ASN A 32 10.66 20.70 -15.12
CA ASN A 32 9.67 21.15 -16.11
C ASN A 32 8.87 22.35 -15.58
N GLY A 33 9.56 23.38 -15.11
CA GLY A 33 8.95 24.63 -14.63
C GLY A 33 8.90 24.73 -13.11
N THR A 34 8.19 25.75 -12.62
CA THR A 34 8.11 26.08 -11.19
C THR A 34 6.67 26.30 -10.79
N LEU A 35 6.30 25.83 -9.59
CA LEU A 35 5.03 26.12 -8.94
C LEU A 35 5.28 27.10 -7.80
N ASP A 36 4.45 28.14 -7.72
CA ASP A 36 4.42 29.00 -6.54
C ASP A 36 3.58 28.31 -5.46
N VAL A 37 4.25 27.96 -4.35
CA VAL A 37 3.63 27.38 -3.17
C VAL A 37 3.96 28.27 -2.00
N ALA A 38 2.97 29.01 -1.50
CA ALA A 38 3.13 29.91 -0.36
C ALA A 38 4.15 31.05 -0.55
N GLY A 39 4.45 31.47 -1.78
CA GLY A 39 5.48 32.46 -2.10
C GLY A 39 6.86 31.86 -2.40
N ASP A 40 7.01 30.53 -2.30
CA ASP A 40 8.22 29.82 -2.70
C ASP A 40 8.04 29.17 -4.08
N LEU A 41 8.99 29.41 -5.00
CA LEU A 41 9.02 28.79 -6.31
C LEU A 41 9.67 27.40 -6.24
N LEU A 42 8.84 26.35 -6.17
CA LEU A 42 9.28 24.97 -6.15
C LEU A 42 9.43 24.41 -7.58
N SER A 43 10.58 23.81 -7.88
CA SER A 43 10.82 23.17 -9.17
C SER A 43 10.02 21.87 -9.30
N ILE A 44 9.30 21.69 -10.41
CA ILE A 44 8.56 20.47 -10.70
C ILE A 44 9.50 19.45 -11.36
N PRO A 45 9.72 18.26 -10.80
CA PRO A 45 10.56 17.25 -11.45
C PRO A 45 10.01 16.85 -12.82
N ARG A 46 10.88 16.85 -13.83
CA ARG A 46 10.50 16.63 -15.24
C ARG A 46 9.79 15.30 -15.50
N TYR A 47 10.17 14.26 -14.76
CA TYR A 47 9.69 12.89 -14.97
C TYR A 47 8.68 12.45 -13.92
N THR A 48 7.97 13.39 -13.29
CA THR A 48 6.92 13.09 -12.29
C THR A 48 5.85 12.15 -12.84
N ASP A 49 5.31 12.42 -14.03
CA ASP A 49 4.27 11.58 -14.63
C ASP A 49 4.74 10.15 -14.89
N LEU A 50 5.95 10.01 -15.47
CA LEU A 50 6.54 8.69 -15.73
C LEU A 50 6.75 7.91 -14.43
N PHE A 51 7.23 8.58 -13.39
CA PHE A 51 7.43 7.99 -12.07
C PHE A 51 6.11 7.52 -11.46
N LEU A 52 5.05 8.34 -11.54
CA LEU A 52 3.71 8.00 -11.05
C LEU A 52 3.10 6.83 -11.83
N TYR A 53 3.16 6.86 -13.17
CA TYR A 53 2.62 5.79 -14.01
C TYR A 53 3.31 4.44 -13.76
N LEU A 54 4.63 4.43 -13.56
CA LEU A 54 5.35 3.21 -13.19
C LEU A 54 4.84 2.66 -11.85
N ASN A 55 4.69 3.51 -10.83
CA ASN A 55 4.19 3.10 -9.53
C ASN A 55 2.77 2.54 -9.62
N TYR A 56 1.86 3.23 -10.33
CA TYR A 56 0.49 2.75 -10.54
C TYR A 56 0.46 1.40 -11.27
N ALA A 57 1.26 1.23 -12.33
CA ALA A 57 1.35 -0.03 -13.06
C ALA A 57 1.86 -1.18 -12.16
N LEU A 58 2.89 -0.95 -11.36
CA LEU A 58 3.45 -1.95 -10.45
C LEU A 58 2.48 -2.33 -9.33
N VAL A 59 1.76 -1.36 -8.76
CA VAL A 59 0.73 -1.61 -7.73
C VAL A 59 -0.41 -2.43 -8.32
N ILE A 60 -0.95 -2.03 -9.49
CA ILE A 60 -2.05 -2.75 -10.15
C ILE A 60 -1.63 -4.19 -10.49
N LEU A 61 -0.43 -4.36 -11.07
CA LEU A 61 0.11 -5.68 -11.39
C LEU A 61 0.25 -6.56 -10.14
N THR A 62 0.78 -5.99 -9.05
CA THR A 62 0.92 -6.68 -7.78
C THR A 62 -0.44 -7.10 -7.24
N CYS A 63 -1.43 -6.20 -7.21
CA CYS A 63 -2.78 -6.52 -6.79
C CYS A 63 -3.39 -7.67 -7.61
N ILE A 64 -3.27 -7.65 -8.94
CA ILE A 64 -3.79 -8.71 -9.81
C ILE A 64 -3.15 -10.06 -9.49
N ILE A 65 -1.82 -10.11 -9.39
CA ILE A 65 -1.09 -11.36 -9.10
C ILE A 65 -1.43 -11.87 -7.71
N THR A 66 -1.39 -11.00 -6.68
CA THR A 66 -1.67 -11.37 -5.29
C THR A 66 -3.10 -11.88 -5.14
N LEU A 67 -4.09 -11.18 -5.70
CA LEU A 67 -5.48 -11.62 -5.65
C LEU A 67 -5.70 -12.92 -6.42
N GLY A 68 -5.07 -13.09 -7.59
CA GLY A 68 -5.14 -14.32 -8.36
C GLY A 68 -4.61 -15.53 -7.58
N ILE A 69 -3.41 -15.41 -6.99
CA ILE A 69 -2.82 -16.46 -6.16
C ILE A 69 -3.67 -16.73 -4.92
N LEU A 70 -4.20 -15.69 -4.27
CA LEU A 70 -5.07 -15.81 -3.10
C LEU A 70 -6.31 -16.64 -3.42
N LEU A 71 -7.00 -16.34 -4.53
CA LEU A 71 -8.20 -17.06 -4.96
C LEU A 71 -7.91 -18.52 -5.32
N ILE A 72 -6.82 -18.78 -6.05
CA ILE A 72 -6.38 -20.15 -6.39
C ILE A 72 -6.12 -20.95 -5.10
N ASN A 73 -5.33 -20.39 -4.18
CA ASN A 73 -4.99 -21.04 -2.92
C ASN A 73 -6.23 -21.27 -2.04
N PHE A 74 -7.16 -20.31 -2.03
CA PHE A 74 -8.42 -20.46 -1.30
C PHE A 74 -9.29 -21.57 -1.89
N GLY A 75 -9.41 -21.65 -3.22
CA GLY A 75 -10.13 -22.72 -3.91
C GLY A 75 -9.56 -24.11 -3.62
N TYR A 76 -8.23 -24.25 -3.64
CA TYR A 76 -7.56 -25.48 -3.23
C TYR A 76 -7.85 -25.84 -1.76
N ARG A 77 -7.75 -24.86 -0.85
CA ARG A 77 -8.05 -25.10 0.57
C ARG A 77 -9.52 -25.46 0.79
N LEU A 78 -10.45 -24.87 0.04
CA LEU A 78 -11.87 -25.25 0.12
C LEU A 78 -12.10 -26.70 -0.28
N LYS A 79 -11.44 -27.18 -1.35
CA LYS A 79 -11.58 -28.56 -1.83
C LYS A 79 -11.03 -29.59 -0.84
N TYR A 80 -9.86 -29.34 -0.27
CA TYR A 80 -9.14 -30.35 0.54
C TYR A 80 -9.30 -30.17 2.05
N ASN A 81 -9.62 -28.96 2.53
CA ASN A 81 -9.84 -28.66 3.95
C ASN A 81 -10.85 -27.49 4.13
N PRO A 82 -12.14 -27.73 3.88
CA PRO A 82 -13.15 -26.67 3.86
C PRO A 82 -13.27 -25.93 5.19
N LYS A 83 -13.19 -26.66 6.32
CA LYS A 83 -13.25 -26.05 7.65
C LYS A 83 -12.06 -25.12 7.90
N GLY A 84 -10.85 -25.52 7.48
CA GLY A 84 -9.65 -24.67 7.58
C GLY A 84 -9.72 -23.44 6.67
N ALA A 85 -10.22 -23.59 5.44
CA ALA A 85 -10.46 -22.48 4.52
C ALA A 85 -11.43 -21.45 5.11
N LEU A 86 -12.57 -21.88 5.64
CA LEU A 86 -13.55 -20.96 6.27
C LEU A 86 -12.96 -20.23 7.47
N LYS A 87 -12.18 -20.93 8.32
CA LYS A 87 -11.47 -20.28 9.44
C LYS A 87 -10.47 -19.22 8.97
N SER A 88 -9.86 -19.39 7.79
CA SER A 88 -8.94 -18.39 7.24
C SER A 88 -9.61 -17.09 6.78
N LEU A 89 -10.95 -17.06 6.67
CA LEU A 89 -11.70 -15.83 6.40
C LEU A 89 -11.85 -14.94 7.63
N ILE A 90 -11.76 -15.49 8.85
CA ILE A 90 -11.89 -14.72 10.10
C ILE A 90 -10.96 -13.49 10.12
N PRO A 91 -9.63 -13.62 9.89
CA PRO A 91 -8.76 -12.45 9.86
C PRO A 91 -9.11 -11.46 8.75
N ILE A 92 -9.62 -11.94 7.60
CA ILE A 92 -10.04 -11.07 6.50
C ILE A 92 -11.28 -10.25 6.90
N VAL A 93 -12.27 -10.88 7.53
CA VAL A 93 -13.47 -10.19 8.04
C VAL A 93 -13.10 -9.15 9.10
N LEU A 94 -12.21 -9.50 10.03
CA LEU A 94 -11.71 -8.55 11.02
C LEU A 94 -10.96 -7.37 10.38
N PHE A 95 -10.15 -7.65 9.35
CA PHE A 95 -9.45 -6.60 8.61
C PHE A 95 -10.43 -5.66 7.90
N ILE A 96 -11.44 -6.19 7.21
CA ILE A 96 -12.50 -5.39 6.57
C ILE A 96 -13.25 -4.56 7.61
N LEU A 97 -13.52 -5.11 8.79
CA LEU A 97 -14.19 -4.37 9.86
C LEU A 97 -13.38 -3.15 10.30
N VAL A 98 -12.06 -3.27 10.43
CA VAL A 98 -11.18 -2.14 10.76
C VAL A 98 -11.24 -1.06 9.66
N PHE A 99 -11.28 -1.44 8.38
CA PHE A 99 -11.46 -0.51 7.28
C PHE A 99 -12.80 0.24 7.36
N VAL A 100 -13.91 -0.48 7.58
CA VAL A 100 -15.24 0.13 7.68
C VAL A 100 -15.30 1.11 8.86
N LEU A 101 -14.78 0.73 10.02
CA LEU A 101 -14.73 1.61 11.19
C LEU A 101 -13.87 2.86 10.90
N SER A 102 -12.70 2.66 10.30
CA SER A 102 -11.79 3.76 9.95
C SER A 102 -12.40 4.71 8.92
N TRP A 103 -13.17 4.20 7.96
CA TRP A 103 -13.90 5.01 6.99
C TRP A 103 -14.92 5.93 7.67
N ASN A 104 -15.69 5.39 8.61
CA ASN A 104 -16.69 6.16 9.35
C ASN A 104 -16.08 7.22 10.28
N LEU A 105 -14.80 7.07 10.66
CA LEU A 105 -14.06 8.08 11.41
C LEU A 105 -13.40 9.15 10.51
N GLY A 106 -13.24 8.86 9.22
CA GLY A 106 -12.66 9.78 8.25
C GLY A 106 -13.59 10.95 7.91
N SER A 107 -13.00 12.09 7.58
CA SER A 107 -13.73 13.30 7.23
C SER A 107 -13.76 13.54 5.72
N PRO A 108 -14.93 13.87 5.14
CA PRO A 108 -15.02 14.34 3.76
C PRO A 108 -14.76 15.84 3.62
N GLU A 109 -14.49 16.57 4.70
CA GLU A 109 -14.23 18.02 4.65
C GLU A 109 -12.98 18.34 3.82
N LYS A 110 -12.97 19.53 3.22
CA LYS A 110 -11.85 19.98 2.40
C LYS A 110 -10.63 20.22 3.29
N LEU A 111 -9.54 19.53 2.99
CA LEU A 111 -8.25 19.80 3.60
C LEU A 111 -7.55 20.94 2.84
N GLU A 112 -7.46 22.11 3.47
CA GLU A 112 -6.79 23.28 2.87
C GLU A 112 -5.27 23.03 2.78
N ILE A 113 -4.80 22.74 1.57
CA ILE A 113 -3.38 22.49 1.26
C ILE A 113 -2.88 23.68 0.45
N ILE A 114 -1.81 24.31 0.94
CA ILE A 114 -1.25 25.49 0.28
C ILE A 114 -0.73 25.12 -1.11
N GLY A 115 -1.10 25.90 -2.13
CA GLY A 115 -0.66 25.67 -3.51
C GLY A 115 -1.33 24.49 -4.21
N TYR A 116 -2.42 23.95 -3.65
CA TYR A 116 -3.16 22.82 -4.24
C TYR A 116 -4.62 23.20 -4.51
N GLU A 117 -4.96 23.26 -5.79
CA GLU A 117 -6.30 23.58 -6.31
C GLU A 117 -7.02 22.35 -6.90
N GLY A 118 -6.51 21.15 -6.61
CA GLY A 118 -7.07 19.90 -7.12
C GLY A 118 -8.36 19.48 -6.39
N THR A 119 -9.00 18.41 -6.87
CA THR A 119 -10.28 17.93 -6.32
C THR A 119 -10.12 16.75 -5.36
N GLU A 120 -8.89 16.30 -5.13
CA GLU A 120 -8.60 15.06 -4.41
C GLU A 120 -8.40 15.29 -2.90
N ASN A 121 -8.46 16.53 -2.41
CA ASN A 121 -8.38 16.89 -0.99
C ASN A 121 -9.75 17.10 -0.33
N VAL A 122 -10.85 16.67 -0.96
CA VAL A 122 -12.21 16.81 -0.45
C VAL A 122 -13.05 15.59 -0.79
N GLY A 123 -14.12 15.35 -0.02
CA GLY A 123 -15.10 14.30 -0.28
C GLY A 123 -14.50 12.90 -0.16
N PHE A 124 -14.68 12.09 -1.19
CA PHE A 124 -14.28 10.68 -1.18
C PHE A 124 -12.78 10.49 -0.96
N TRP A 125 -11.93 11.25 -1.66
CA TRP A 125 -10.48 11.05 -1.61
C TRP A 125 -9.87 11.50 -0.27
N ALA A 126 -10.40 12.56 0.33
CA ALA A 126 -10.05 12.98 1.68
C ALA A 126 -10.41 11.88 2.69
N GLN A 127 -11.66 11.42 2.70
CA GLN A 127 -12.13 10.39 3.62
C GLN A 127 -11.41 9.04 3.42
N CYS A 128 -11.07 8.70 2.18
CA CYS A 128 -10.29 7.50 1.85
C CYS A 128 -8.87 7.57 2.43
N THR A 129 -8.23 8.73 2.33
CA THR A 129 -6.91 8.97 2.91
C THR A 129 -6.94 8.84 4.43
N ASP A 130 -7.93 9.45 5.08
CA ASP A 130 -8.16 9.30 6.53
C ASP A 130 -8.37 7.84 6.93
N MET A 131 -9.17 7.08 6.17
CA MET A 131 -9.38 5.66 6.42
C MET A 131 -8.05 4.91 6.43
N PHE A 132 -7.20 5.10 5.42
CA PHE A 132 -5.89 4.44 5.35
C PHE A 132 -4.96 4.85 6.50
N LEU A 133 -4.97 6.14 6.89
CA LEU A 133 -4.22 6.63 8.04
C LEU A 133 -4.68 5.96 9.34
N TYR A 134 -5.97 5.96 9.63
CA TYR A 134 -6.51 5.32 10.83
C TYR A 134 -6.27 3.81 10.85
N VAL A 135 -6.48 3.11 9.73
CA VAL A 135 -6.13 1.69 9.61
C VAL A 135 -4.66 1.47 9.98
N SER A 136 -3.75 2.29 9.45
CA SER A 136 -2.32 2.17 9.71
C SER A 136 -1.98 2.36 11.20
N TYR A 137 -2.57 3.36 11.85
CA TYR A 137 -2.36 3.62 13.28
C TYR A 137 -2.95 2.54 14.18
N ILE A 138 -4.16 2.07 13.87
CA ILE A 138 -4.80 0.98 14.60
C ILE A 138 -3.95 -0.29 14.50
N LEU A 139 -3.52 -0.65 13.28
CA LEU A 139 -2.70 -1.84 13.07
C LEU A 139 -1.34 -1.72 13.75
N LEU A 140 -0.70 -0.54 13.70
CA LEU A 140 0.54 -0.29 14.42
C LEU A 140 0.36 -0.47 15.94
N GLY A 141 -0.70 0.10 16.50
CA GLY A 141 -1.05 -0.06 17.92
C GLY A 141 -1.29 -1.52 18.30
N VAL A 142 -2.08 -2.26 17.50
CA VAL A 142 -2.31 -3.70 17.69
C VAL A 142 -1.00 -4.47 17.61
N THR A 143 -0.12 -4.18 16.64
CA THR A 143 1.19 -4.82 16.52
C THR A 143 2.04 -4.60 17.77
N ILE A 144 2.12 -3.37 18.26
CA ILE A 144 2.87 -3.05 19.50
C ILE A 144 2.29 -3.83 20.69
N LEU A 145 0.97 -3.82 20.87
CA LEU A 145 0.29 -4.55 21.95
C LEU A 145 0.54 -6.06 21.86
N THR A 146 0.47 -6.64 20.66
CA THR A 146 0.75 -8.07 20.45
C THR A 146 2.20 -8.44 20.74
N LEU A 147 3.15 -7.55 20.46
CA LEU A 147 4.57 -7.76 20.77
C LEU A 147 4.80 -7.83 22.28
N PHE A 148 4.21 -6.91 23.05
CA PHE A 148 4.27 -6.96 24.52
C PHE A 148 3.51 -8.17 25.09
N GLY A 149 2.32 -8.45 24.57
CA GLY A 149 1.53 -9.61 25.00
C GLY A 149 2.27 -10.92 24.79
N MET A 150 2.96 -11.07 23.65
CA MET A 150 3.79 -12.24 23.36
C MET A 150 4.99 -12.35 24.30
N ALA A 151 5.66 -11.24 24.60
CA ALA A 151 6.77 -11.22 25.55
C ALA A 151 6.35 -11.69 26.95
N ILE A 152 5.18 -11.26 27.43
CA ILE A 152 4.62 -11.70 28.72
C ILE A 152 4.23 -13.18 28.65
N TYR A 153 3.52 -13.60 27.59
CA TYR A 153 3.08 -14.99 27.42
C TYR A 153 4.26 -15.97 27.45
N MET A 154 5.37 -15.65 26.76
CA MET A 154 6.57 -16.49 26.79
C MET A 154 7.21 -16.57 28.18
N LYS A 155 7.11 -15.51 28.98
CA LYS A 155 7.64 -15.46 30.35
C LYS A 155 6.78 -16.26 31.33
N VAL A 156 5.45 -16.26 31.16
CA VAL A 156 4.50 -16.99 32.01
C VAL A 156 4.43 -18.48 31.67
N ARG A 157 4.68 -18.86 30.41
CA ARG A 157 4.66 -20.26 29.96
C ARG A 157 5.94 -21.05 30.32
N LYS A 158 7.01 -20.36 30.70
CA LYS A 158 8.19 -21.00 31.31
C LYS A 158 7.90 -21.33 32.77
#